data_AF-A0A7D7G093-F1
#
_entry.id   AF-A0A7D7G093-F1
#
_cell.length_a   1.000
_cell.length_b   1.000
_cell.length_c   1.000
_cell.angle_alpha   90.00
_cell.angle_beta   90.00
_cell.angle_gamma   90.00
#
_symmetry.space_group_name_H-M   'P 1'
#
loop_
_entity.id
_entity.type
_entity.pdbx_description
1 polymer ?
#
loop_
_entity_poly.entity_id
_entity_poly.type
_entity_poly.pdbx_seq_one_letter_code
_entity_poly.pdbx_strand_id
1 'polypeptide(L)'
;MNYKETGFRPFYQHFCVLPITKTTKAALVDFPGAKKANGVLTYGYYDSEDELTLEVIAAAQIKDGNASFWETSKETRSFIRVGAVAEDDFLFFADEDRSLANRYEDKIEMLHYYDADEEVEKTREMSFLDSCRHENYIDDILVYLCKEGNQPEGCWTRIIGLGDHFFMGILLNEPDQDFGYHVSKMLNYVISVIGLSVVIPLAISFSTAVINMFNSNIKATDHIQLLNNTIVDKIVYILVIVLLAIPVWNSKIEKLNS
;
A
#
# COMPACT_ATOMS: atom_id res chain seq x y z
N MET A 1 6.28 6.12 17.95
CA MET A 1 6.22 5.64 16.56
C MET A 1 4.83 5.93 16.06
N ASN A 2 4.72 6.46 14.85
CA ASN A 2 3.43 6.83 14.26
C ASN A 2 3.25 6.18 12.86
N TYR A 3 2.11 6.44 12.22
CA TYR A 3 1.82 5.88 10.90
C TYR A 3 2.82 6.33 9.83
N LYS A 4 3.18 7.62 9.82
CA LYS A 4 4.13 8.20 8.86
C LYS A 4 5.50 7.53 8.90
N GLU A 5 5.96 7.12 10.08
CA GLU A 5 7.25 6.47 10.28
C GLU A 5 7.23 4.97 9.95
N THR A 6 6.09 4.32 10.12
CA THR A 6 6.01 2.85 10.19
C THR A 6 5.24 2.23 9.03
N GLY A 7 4.48 3.05 8.30
CA GLY A 7 3.57 2.62 7.25
C GLY A 7 2.38 1.84 7.79
N PHE A 8 1.71 1.12 6.90
CA PHE A 8 0.43 0.48 7.20
C PHE A 8 0.53 -0.86 7.93
N ARG A 9 1.65 -1.59 7.82
CA ARG A 9 1.74 -2.98 8.31
C ARG A 9 1.48 -3.15 9.81
N PRO A 10 1.91 -2.24 10.70
CA PRO A 10 1.57 -2.37 12.12
C PRO A 10 0.08 -2.15 12.44
N PHE A 11 -0.68 -1.56 11.52
CA PHE A 11 -2.09 -1.24 11.70
C PHE A 11 -2.99 -2.25 11.00
N TYR A 12 -2.66 -2.61 9.75
CA TYR A 12 -3.49 -3.48 8.92
C TYR A 12 -3.60 -4.88 9.53
N GLN A 13 -4.84 -5.31 9.82
CA GLN A 13 -5.18 -6.57 10.49
C GLN A 13 -4.54 -6.76 11.87
N HIS A 14 -4.21 -5.66 12.56
CA HIS A 14 -3.59 -5.69 13.88
C HIS A 14 -4.32 -4.79 14.87
N PHE A 15 -4.16 -5.11 16.16
CA PHE A 15 -4.63 -4.26 17.24
C PHE A 15 -3.62 -3.15 17.54
N CYS A 16 -4.14 -1.93 17.64
CA CYS A 16 -3.37 -0.76 18.04
C CYS A 16 -4.10 0.03 19.13
N VAL A 17 -3.35 0.58 20.08
CA VAL A 17 -3.89 1.57 21.03
C VAL A 17 -3.43 2.96 20.63
N LEU A 18 -4.40 3.82 20.35
CA LEU A 18 -4.17 5.24 20.11
C LEU A 18 -4.41 6.06 21.39
N PRO A 19 -3.69 7.16 21.62
CA PRO A 19 -3.94 8.06 22.74
C PRO A 19 -5.29 8.78 22.59
N ILE A 20 -5.79 9.33 23.70
CA ILE A 20 -6.99 10.18 23.67
C ILE A 20 -6.64 11.56 23.11
N THR A 21 -7.03 11.80 21.86
CA THR A 21 -6.99 13.08 21.15
C THR A 21 -8.41 13.57 20.91
N LYS A 22 -8.59 14.72 20.25
CA LYS A 22 -9.94 15.20 19.88
C LYS A 22 -10.67 14.18 18.98
N THR A 23 -9.95 13.60 18.03
CA THR A 23 -10.48 12.62 17.06
C THR A 23 -10.88 11.33 17.75
N THR A 24 -9.95 10.71 18.50
CA THR A 24 -10.21 9.42 19.16
C THR A 24 -11.24 9.54 20.28
N LYS A 25 -11.29 10.68 20.99
CA LYS A 25 -12.33 10.96 21.98
C LYS A 25 -13.73 11.04 21.37
N ALA A 26 -13.87 11.65 20.21
CA ALA A 26 -15.16 11.73 19.51
C ALA A 26 -15.63 10.35 19.07
N ALA A 27 -14.73 9.53 18.52
CA ALA A 27 -15.02 8.17 18.09
C ALA A 27 -15.36 7.20 19.25
N LEU A 28 -14.83 7.46 20.46
CA LEU A 28 -15.05 6.62 21.64
C LEU A 28 -16.29 7.02 22.46
N VAL A 29 -16.94 8.15 22.20
CA VAL A 29 -17.85 8.83 23.17
C VAL A 29 -18.94 7.92 23.78
N ASP A 30 -19.50 7.00 22.98
CA ASP A 30 -20.60 6.11 23.39
C ASP A 30 -20.13 4.72 23.84
N PHE A 31 -18.80 4.51 23.94
CA PHE A 31 -18.24 3.22 24.35
C PHE A 31 -18.20 3.06 25.88
N PRO A 32 -18.36 1.83 26.40
CA PRO A 32 -18.08 1.53 27.79
C PRO A 32 -16.67 1.98 28.18
N GLY A 33 -16.55 2.68 29.31
CA GLY A 33 -15.26 3.15 29.83
C GLY A 33 -14.72 4.45 29.23
N ALA A 34 -15.39 5.05 28.23
CA ALA A 34 -14.90 6.24 27.51
C ALA A 34 -14.45 7.40 28.42
N LYS A 35 -15.18 7.67 29.50
CA LYS A 35 -14.86 8.77 30.45
C LYS A 35 -13.61 8.53 31.29
N LYS A 36 -13.13 7.29 31.40
CA LYS A 36 -11.98 6.88 32.23
C LYS A 36 -10.78 6.41 31.39
N ALA A 37 -10.96 6.34 30.08
CA ALA A 37 -9.95 5.87 29.14
C ALA A 37 -8.81 6.89 29.02
N ASN A 38 -7.59 6.39 28.82
CA ASN A 38 -6.46 7.20 28.35
C ASN A 38 -5.91 6.70 27.00
N GLY A 39 -6.54 5.68 26.41
CA GLY A 39 -6.35 5.29 25.02
C GLY A 39 -7.60 4.63 24.43
N VAL A 40 -7.50 4.30 23.15
CA VAL A 40 -8.55 3.65 22.36
C VAL A 40 -7.95 2.42 21.71
N LEU A 41 -8.48 1.23 22.03
CA LEU A 41 -8.15 0.01 21.31
C LEU A 41 -8.86 0.02 19.97
N THR A 42 -8.09 -0.17 18.91
CA THR A 42 -8.55 -0.19 17.53
C THR A 42 -8.06 -1.45 16.82
N TYR A 43 -8.74 -1.84 15.74
CA TYR A 43 -8.31 -2.89 14.83
C TYR A 43 -8.32 -2.36 13.40
N GLY A 44 -7.19 -2.46 12.69
CA GLY A 44 -7.08 -1.95 11.34
C GLY A 44 -7.65 -2.92 10.30
N TYR A 45 -8.43 -2.40 9.37
CA TYR A 45 -8.88 -3.08 8.17
C TYR A 45 -8.75 -2.12 6.97
N TYR A 46 -8.74 -2.65 5.75
CA TYR A 46 -8.63 -1.83 4.56
C TYR A 46 -9.95 -1.85 3.78
N ASP A 47 -10.54 -0.67 3.61
CA ASP A 47 -11.68 -0.50 2.73
C ASP A 47 -11.18 0.01 1.37
N SER A 48 -11.34 -0.80 0.33
CA SER A 48 -10.85 -0.43 -1.00
C SER A 48 -11.54 0.82 -1.57
N GLU A 49 -12.78 1.13 -1.18
CA GLU A 49 -13.46 2.34 -1.68
C GLU A 49 -12.99 3.61 -0.97
N ASP A 50 -12.44 3.45 0.23
CA ASP A 50 -11.91 4.53 1.05
C ASP A 50 -10.42 4.29 1.27
N GLU A 51 -9.97 4.15 2.52
CA GLU A 51 -8.57 4.01 2.88
C GLU A 51 -8.41 3.06 4.06
N LEU A 52 -7.17 2.86 4.50
CA LEU A 52 -6.89 2.12 5.73
C LEU A 52 -7.65 2.75 6.91
N THR A 53 -8.44 1.91 7.57
CA THR A 53 -9.43 2.34 8.55
C THR A 53 -9.28 1.54 9.84
N LEU A 54 -9.42 2.24 10.96
CA LEU A 54 -9.26 1.69 12.30
C LEU A 54 -10.64 1.57 12.93
N GLU A 55 -11.17 0.36 13.02
CA GLU A 55 -12.40 0.08 13.76
C GLU A 55 -12.16 0.34 15.25
N VAL A 56 -13.03 1.09 15.91
CA VAL A 56 -12.96 1.34 17.35
C VAL A 56 -13.52 0.12 18.08
N ILE A 57 -12.62 -0.60 18.75
CA ILE A 57 -12.95 -1.84 19.46
C ILE A 57 -13.39 -1.53 20.88
N ALA A 58 -12.58 -0.82 21.66
CA ALA A 58 -12.88 -0.56 23.06
C ALA A 58 -12.12 0.65 23.62
N ALA A 59 -12.60 1.15 24.75
CA ALA A 59 -11.78 2.03 25.58
C ALA A 59 -10.55 1.26 26.10
N ALA A 60 -9.42 1.94 26.24
CA ALA A 60 -8.19 1.39 26.82
C ALA A 60 -7.71 2.25 28.00
N GLN A 61 -7.15 1.57 29.00
CA GLN A 61 -6.40 2.17 30.08
C GLN A 61 -5.00 1.57 30.11
N ILE A 62 -4.02 2.42 29.79
CA ILE A 62 -2.60 2.13 29.85
C ILE A 62 -2.05 2.69 31.16
N LYS A 63 -1.54 1.82 32.02
CA LYS A 63 -0.93 2.22 33.30
C LYS A 63 0.26 1.34 33.61
N ASP A 64 1.40 1.97 33.92
CA ASP A 64 2.64 1.28 34.33
C ASP A 64 3.06 0.17 33.34
N GLY A 65 2.90 0.43 32.03
CA GLY A 65 3.21 -0.52 30.95
C GLY A 65 2.17 -1.63 30.72
N ASN A 66 1.11 -1.70 31.55
CA ASN A 66 0.02 -2.65 31.38
C ASN A 66 -1.16 -2.01 30.66
N ALA A 67 -1.73 -2.72 29.69
CA ALA A 67 -2.95 -2.34 29.01
C ALA A 67 -4.14 -3.11 29.57
N SER A 68 -5.24 -2.40 29.82
CA SER A 68 -6.52 -2.98 30.18
C SER A 68 -7.60 -2.41 29.29
N PHE A 69 -8.54 -3.26 28.90
CA PHE A 69 -9.57 -2.93 27.91
C PHE A 69 -10.96 -3.19 28.47
N TRP A 70 -11.86 -2.24 28.22
CA TRP A 70 -13.29 -2.38 28.54
C TRP A 70 -14.02 -3.24 27.51
N GLU A 71 -15.27 -3.58 27.80
CA GLU A 71 -16.16 -4.20 26.82
C GLU A 71 -16.40 -3.29 25.62
N THR A 72 -16.69 -3.90 24.47
CA THR A 72 -17.06 -3.16 23.27
C THR A 72 -18.47 -2.58 23.35
N SER A 73 -18.79 -1.60 22.50
CA SER A 73 -20.16 -1.13 22.32
C SER A 73 -20.96 -2.12 21.48
N LYS A 74 -22.15 -2.50 21.96
CA LYS A 74 -23.10 -3.37 21.23
C LYS A 74 -24.06 -2.60 20.33
N GLU A 75 -24.23 -1.30 20.57
CA GLU A 75 -25.20 -0.46 19.89
C GLU A 75 -24.55 0.51 18.90
N THR A 76 -23.25 0.79 19.10
CA THR A 76 -22.52 1.80 18.33
C THR A 76 -21.32 1.17 17.63
N ARG A 77 -21.28 1.33 16.32
CA ARG A 77 -20.08 1.13 15.51
C ARG A 77 -19.43 2.49 15.28
N SER A 78 -18.10 2.55 15.41
CA SER A 78 -17.33 3.76 15.12
C SER A 78 -15.98 3.37 14.56
N PHE A 79 -15.43 4.20 13.68
CA PHE A 79 -14.16 3.98 13.04
C PHE A 79 -13.40 5.30 12.88
N ILE A 80 -12.09 5.19 12.65
CA ILE A 80 -11.17 6.32 12.47
C ILE A 80 -10.38 6.03 11.20
N ARG A 81 -10.40 6.95 10.24
CA ARG A 81 -9.53 6.85 9.06
C ARG A 81 -8.08 7.11 9.47
N VAL A 82 -7.13 6.30 9.00
CA VAL A 82 -5.75 6.38 9.50
C VAL A 82 -5.12 7.75 9.25
N GLY A 83 -5.49 8.43 8.15
CA GLY A 83 -5.01 9.78 7.84
C GLY A 83 -5.35 10.81 8.93
N ALA A 84 -6.43 10.60 9.69
CA ALA A 84 -6.84 11.49 10.77
C ALA A 84 -5.99 11.37 12.05
N VAL A 85 -5.18 10.32 12.16
CA VAL A 85 -4.31 9.99 13.30
C VAL A 85 -2.89 9.63 12.84
N ALA A 86 -2.50 10.00 11.63
CA ALA A 86 -1.25 9.55 11.02
C ALA A 86 0.01 10.00 11.78
N GLU A 87 -0.08 11.15 12.45
CA GLU A 87 0.99 11.75 13.25
C GLU A 87 0.93 11.33 14.74
N ASP A 88 -0.18 10.71 15.17
CA ASP A 88 -0.36 10.31 16.57
C ASP A 88 0.51 9.08 16.86
N ASP A 89 1.20 9.09 18.00
CA ASP A 89 1.88 7.90 18.51
C ASP A 89 0.88 6.76 18.77
N PHE A 90 1.31 5.52 18.61
CA PHE A 90 0.50 4.35 18.94
C PHE A 90 1.29 3.28 19.69
N LEU A 91 0.55 2.36 20.32
CA LEU A 91 1.08 1.13 20.88
C LEU A 91 0.57 -0.05 20.06
N PHE A 92 1.51 -0.83 19.51
CA PHE A 92 1.22 -2.05 18.76
C PHE A 92 0.94 -3.24 19.70
N PHE A 93 -0.06 -4.06 19.35
CA PHE A 93 -0.37 -5.31 20.05
C PHE A 93 -0.45 -6.45 19.03
N ALA A 94 0.53 -7.36 19.07
CA ALA A 94 0.60 -8.50 18.16
C ALA A 94 -0.53 -9.52 18.37
N ASP A 95 -1.09 -9.58 19.58
CA ASP A 95 -2.16 -10.54 19.96
C ASP A 95 -1.81 -12.00 19.61
N GLU A 96 -0.57 -12.43 19.86
CA GLU A 96 -0.06 -13.77 19.49
C GLU A 96 -0.87 -14.91 20.11
N ASP A 97 -1.43 -14.71 21.31
CA ASP A 97 -2.28 -15.68 22.01
C ASP A 97 -3.77 -15.60 21.60
N ARG A 98 -4.10 -14.68 20.68
CA ARG A 98 -5.46 -14.38 20.19
C ARG A 98 -6.43 -13.97 21.29
N SER A 99 -5.95 -13.52 22.44
CA SER A 99 -6.81 -13.17 23.57
C SER A 99 -7.72 -11.98 23.26
N LEU A 100 -7.24 -10.98 22.51
CA LEU A 100 -8.05 -9.85 22.06
C LEU A 100 -8.98 -10.25 20.92
N ALA A 101 -8.46 -11.00 19.94
CA ALA A 101 -9.25 -11.49 18.81
C ALA A 101 -10.45 -12.31 19.29
N ASN A 102 -10.26 -13.24 20.23
CA ASN A 102 -11.33 -14.05 20.79
C ASN A 102 -12.28 -13.23 21.66
N ARG A 103 -11.79 -12.21 22.37
CA ARG A 103 -12.63 -11.35 23.22
C ARG A 103 -13.57 -10.45 22.42
N TYR A 104 -13.14 -9.98 21.26
CA TYR A 104 -13.90 -9.05 20.41
C TYR A 104 -14.30 -9.67 19.06
N GLU A 105 -14.43 -11.00 19.02
CA GLU A 105 -14.69 -11.80 17.82
C GLU A 105 -15.86 -11.23 17.00
N ASP A 106 -17.00 -10.95 17.64
CA ASP A 106 -18.20 -10.41 17.00
C ASP A 106 -17.91 -9.17 16.12
N LYS A 107 -17.00 -8.28 16.56
CA LYS A 107 -16.64 -7.08 15.80
C LYS A 107 -15.66 -7.37 14.68
N ILE A 108 -14.70 -8.26 14.92
CA ILE A 108 -13.66 -8.60 13.95
C ILE A 108 -14.25 -9.42 12.81
N GLU A 109 -15.18 -10.34 13.12
CA GLU A 109 -15.85 -11.16 12.12
C GLU A 109 -16.56 -10.31 11.07
N MET A 110 -17.18 -9.19 11.49
CA MET A 110 -17.81 -8.25 10.57
C MET A 110 -16.83 -7.59 9.59
N LEU A 111 -15.55 -7.49 9.96
CA LEU A 111 -14.52 -6.85 9.14
C LEU A 111 -14.01 -7.75 8.01
N HIS A 112 -14.24 -9.07 8.08
CA HIS A 112 -13.93 -9.99 6.97
C HIS A 112 -14.68 -9.67 5.68
N TYR A 113 -15.76 -8.87 5.76
CA TYR A 113 -16.41 -8.31 4.58
C TYR A 113 -15.45 -7.49 3.69
N TYR A 114 -14.39 -6.92 4.28
CA TYR A 114 -13.40 -6.08 3.61
C TYR A 114 -12.13 -6.83 3.22
N ASP A 115 -12.06 -8.15 3.45
CA ASP A 115 -10.89 -8.93 3.10
C ASP A 115 -10.65 -8.86 1.59
N ALA A 116 -9.38 -8.66 1.22
CA ALA A 116 -8.98 -8.64 -0.17
C ALA A 116 -8.73 -10.06 -0.68
N ASP A 117 -8.72 -10.22 -2.00
CA ASP A 117 -8.30 -11.47 -2.63
C ASP A 117 -6.84 -11.79 -2.26
N GLU A 118 -6.52 -13.08 -2.17
CA GLU A 118 -5.20 -13.58 -1.74
C GLU A 118 -4.05 -12.96 -2.55
N GLU A 119 -4.27 -12.69 -3.84
CA GLU A 119 -3.28 -12.05 -4.71
C GLU A 119 -2.98 -10.60 -4.31
N VAL A 120 -4.01 -9.85 -3.91
CA VAL A 120 -3.87 -8.47 -3.43
C VAL A 120 -3.15 -8.47 -2.08
N GLU A 121 -3.54 -9.37 -1.17
CA GLU A 121 -2.87 -9.53 0.13
C GLU A 121 -1.38 -9.82 -0.02
N LYS A 122 -1.00 -10.73 -0.93
CA LYS A 122 0.41 -11.00 -1.26
C LYS A 122 1.16 -9.74 -1.66
N THR A 123 0.51 -8.81 -2.37
CA THR A 123 1.18 -7.55 -2.75
C THR A 123 1.49 -6.69 -1.53
N ARG A 124 0.67 -6.70 -0.49
CA ARG A 124 0.88 -5.90 0.73
C ARG A 124 2.12 -6.35 1.51
N GLU A 125 2.54 -7.60 1.34
CA GLU A 125 3.82 -8.12 1.86
C GLU A 125 5.05 -7.63 1.07
N MET A 126 4.86 -7.17 -0.17
CA MET A 126 5.95 -6.75 -1.06
C MET A 126 6.47 -5.36 -0.70
N SER A 127 7.47 -5.29 0.18
CA SER A 127 8.05 -4.02 0.66
C SER A 127 8.68 -3.14 -0.42
N PHE A 128 9.07 -3.70 -1.57
CA PHE A 128 9.60 -2.91 -2.69
C PHE A 128 8.53 -1.98 -3.33
N LEU A 129 7.25 -2.21 -3.03
CA LEU A 129 6.14 -1.35 -3.45
C LEU A 129 5.94 -0.14 -2.54
N ASP A 130 6.49 -0.17 -1.32
CA ASP A 130 6.14 0.83 -0.29
C ASP A 130 6.48 2.26 -0.73
N SER A 131 7.55 2.44 -1.50
CA SER A 131 7.97 3.75 -2.01
C SER A 131 7.06 4.32 -3.10
N CYS A 132 6.25 3.48 -3.76
CA CYS A 132 5.28 3.92 -4.76
C CYS A 132 3.83 3.81 -4.28
N ARG A 133 3.58 3.24 -3.09
CA ARG A 133 2.23 3.20 -2.52
C ARG A 133 1.74 4.59 -2.15
N HIS A 134 0.46 4.82 -2.37
CA HIS A 134 -0.22 5.96 -1.81
C HIS A 134 -0.24 5.82 -0.29
N GLU A 135 -0.11 6.95 0.41
CA GLU A 135 0.10 6.94 1.86
C GLU A 135 -1.04 6.26 2.64
N ASN A 136 -2.30 6.55 2.30
CA ASN A 136 -3.46 5.98 2.99
C ASN A 136 -4.16 4.86 2.21
N TYR A 137 -3.90 4.76 0.91
CA TYR A 137 -4.58 3.83 0.01
C TYR A 137 -3.58 2.73 -0.31
N ILE A 138 -3.51 1.74 0.58
CA ILE A 138 -2.36 0.84 0.64
C ILE A 138 -2.20 0.02 -0.64
N ASP A 139 -3.26 -0.20 -1.42
CA ASP A 139 -3.22 -0.93 -2.69
C ASP A 139 -3.02 -0.04 -3.92
N ASP A 140 -3.04 1.28 -3.74
CA ASP A 140 -2.86 2.24 -4.81
C ASP A 140 -1.38 2.54 -4.95
N ILE A 141 -0.84 2.40 -6.15
CA ILE A 141 0.56 2.65 -6.46
C ILE A 141 0.71 3.65 -7.60
N LEU A 142 1.76 4.45 -7.55
CA LEU A 142 2.15 5.34 -8.64
C LEU A 142 2.87 4.55 -9.74
N VAL A 143 2.32 4.58 -10.95
CA VAL A 143 2.83 3.89 -12.15
C VAL A 143 3.21 4.91 -13.20
N TYR A 144 4.30 4.66 -13.94
CA TYR A 144 4.72 5.55 -15.02
C TYR A 144 4.32 4.99 -16.38
N LEU A 145 3.44 5.72 -17.08
CA LEU A 145 3.08 5.42 -18.46
C LEU A 145 4.14 5.98 -19.41
N CYS A 146 4.60 5.16 -20.35
CA CYS A 146 5.64 5.52 -21.33
C CYS A 146 5.19 5.12 -22.73
N LYS A 147 5.10 6.05 -23.68
CA LYS A 147 4.77 5.79 -25.09
C LYS A 147 5.72 6.60 -25.98
N GLU A 148 6.13 6.05 -27.11
CA GLU A 148 6.96 6.78 -28.07
C GLU A 148 6.26 8.08 -28.50
N GLY A 149 7.00 9.19 -28.48
CA GLY A 149 6.47 10.52 -28.76
C GLY A 149 5.87 11.25 -27.55
N ASN A 150 5.61 10.57 -26.43
CA ASN A 150 5.13 11.17 -25.18
C ASN A 150 6.26 11.32 -24.15
N GLN A 151 6.11 12.27 -23.24
CA GLN A 151 6.91 12.31 -22.01
C GLN A 151 6.38 11.29 -21.01
N PRO A 152 7.22 10.60 -20.22
CA PRO A 152 6.74 9.73 -19.16
C PRO A 152 5.78 10.44 -18.21
N GLU A 153 4.73 9.76 -17.78
CA GLU A 153 3.68 10.35 -16.95
C GLU A 153 3.31 9.43 -15.79
N GLY A 154 3.28 9.98 -14.57
CA GLY A 154 2.88 9.24 -13.37
C GLY A 154 1.36 9.22 -13.22
N CYS A 155 0.77 8.04 -13.14
CA CYS A 155 -0.65 7.84 -12.89
C CYS A 155 -0.86 6.86 -11.73
N TRP A 156 -1.88 7.09 -10.92
CA TRP A 156 -2.26 6.20 -9.84
C TRP A 156 -3.00 4.99 -10.37
N THR A 157 -2.61 3.80 -9.91
CA THR A 157 -3.28 2.54 -10.24
C THR A 157 -3.57 1.76 -8.97
N ARG A 158 -4.76 1.20 -8.85
CA ARG A 158 -5.10 0.25 -7.79
C ARG A 158 -4.73 -1.15 -8.20
N ILE A 159 -3.92 -1.84 -7.40
CA ILE A 159 -3.66 -3.27 -7.60
C ILE A 159 -4.96 -4.04 -7.33
N ILE A 160 -5.34 -4.90 -8.26
CA ILE A 160 -6.51 -5.79 -8.15
C ILE A 160 -6.17 -7.27 -8.25
N GLY A 161 -4.88 -7.61 -8.44
CA GLY A 161 -4.41 -8.98 -8.44
C GLY A 161 -3.06 -9.17 -9.11
N LEU A 162 -2.67 -10.43 -9.27
CA LEU A 162 -1.38 -10.85 -9.81
C LEU A 162 -1.61 -11.87 -10.94
N GLY A 163 -1.09 -11.57 -12.13
CA GLY A 163 -0.90 -12.59 -13.16
C GLY A 163 0.43 -13.32 -12.97
N ASP A 164 0.69 -14.35 -13.79
CA ASP A 164 1.90 -15.19 -13.68
C ASP A 164 3.20 -14.40 -13.51
N HIS A 165 3.35 -13.29 -14.24
CA HIS A 165 4.56 -12.46 -14.25
C HIS A 165 4.27 -10.94 -14.28
N PHE A 166 3.06 -10.53 -13.91
CA PHE A 166 2.66 -9.12 -13.96
C PHE A 166 1.63 -8.78 -12.90
N PHE A 167 1.51 -7.50 -12.59
CA PHE A 167 0.46 -6.96 -11.74
C PHE A 167 -0.73 -6.57 -12.59
N MET A 168 -1.92 -6.85 -12.08
CA MET A 168 -3.17 -6.34 -12.63
C MET A 168 -3.58 -5.13 -11.80
N GLY A 169 -3.84 -4.00 -12.46
CA GLY A 169 -4.33 -2.81 -11.77
C GLY A 169 -5.38 -2.04 -12.55
N ILE A 170 -6.13 -1.19 -11.86
CA ILE A 170 -7.11 -0.28 -12.45
C ILE A 170 -6.54 1.13 -12.40
N LEU A 171 -6.52 1.82 -13.54
CA LEU A 171 -6.11 3.22 -13.60
C LEU A 171 -7.12 4.13 -12.88
N LEU A 172 -6.66 4.94 -11.94
CA LEU A 172 -7.50 5.76 -11.06
C LEU A 172 -7.68 7.21 -11.53
N ASN A 173 -6.79 7.71 -12.39
CA ASN A 173 -6.89 9.03 -13.01
C ASN A 173 -6.64 8.95 -14.51
N GLU A 174 -7.28 9.83 -15.27
CA GLU A 174 -6.97 9.98 -16.70
C GLU A 174 -5.52 10.47 -16.87
N PRO A 175 -4.78 9.95 -17.85
CA PRO A 175 -3.52 10.54 -18.25
C PRO A 175 -3.73 11.88 -18.99
N ASP A 176 -2.82 12.83 -18.80
CA ASP A 176 -2.80 14.11 -19.48
C ASP A 176 -2.42 13.98 -20.96
N GLN A 177 -1.61 12.97 -21.32
CA GLN A 177 -1.23 12.64 -22.69
C GLN A 177 -1.92 11.36 -23.20
N ASP A 178 -2.07 11.23 -24.52
CA ASP A 178 -2.65 10.01 -25.11
C ASP A 178 -1.67 8.82 -25.04
N PHE A 179 -1.84 7.95 -24.05
CA PHE A 179 -1.16 6.66 -23.95
C PHE A 179 -1.98 5.47 -24.49
N GLY A 180 -3.21 5.69 -24.95
CA GLY A 180 -4.15 4.61 -25.30
C GLY A 180 -4.77 3.90 -24.10
N TYR A 181 -4.66 4.50 -22.91
CA TYR A 181 -5.24 4.02 -21.66
C TYR A 181 -6.15 5.09 -21.07
N HIS A 182 -7.21 4.65 -20.39
CA HIS A 182 -8.23 5.51 -19.80
C HIS A 182 -8.54 5.10 -18.37
N VAL A 183 -9.12 6.01 -17.61
CA VAL A 183 -9.55 5.75 -16.23
C VAL A 183 -10.50 4.56 -16.17
N SER A 184 -10.45 3.82 -15.07
CA SER A 184 -11.25 2.60 -14.85
C SER A 184 -10.96 1.47 -15.85
N LYS A 185 -9.91 1.57 -16.68
CA LYS A 185 -9.42 0.44 -17.48
C LYS A 185 -8.40 -0.37 -16.70
N MET A 186 -8.47 -1.68 -16.90
CA MET A 186 -7.47 -2.63 -16.41
C MET A 186 -6.17 -2.46 -17.19
N LEU A 187 -5.06 -2.43 -16.45
CA LEU A 187 -3.69 -2.35 -16.92
C LEU A 187 -2.92 -3.56 -16.39
N ASN A 188 -2.18 -4.20 -17.28
CA ASN A 188 -1.21 -5.23 -16.91
C ASN A 188 0.19 -4.63 -17.00
N TYR A 189 0.93 -4.65 -15.91
CA TYR A 189 2.23 -4.00 -15.82
C TYR A 189 3.25 -4.80 -15.02
N VAL A 190 4.52 -4.57 -15.31
CA VAL A 190 5.64 -5.12 -14.55
C VAL A 190 6.29 -4.00 -13.76
N ILE A 191 6.67 -4.28 -12.53
CA ILE A 191 7.33 -3.32 -11.66
C ILE A 191 8.84 -3.54 -11.76
N SER A 192 9.57 -2.53 -12.22
CA SER A 192 11.03 -2.49 -12.32
C SER A 192 11.56 -1.47 -11.33
N VAL A 193 12.22 -1.94 -10.26
CA VAL A 193 12.78 -1.05 -9.24
C VAL A 193 14.18 -0.60 -9.68
N ILE A 194 14.28 0.60 -10.25
CA ILE A 194 15.54 1.24 -10.69
C ILE A 194 15.85 2.40 -9.73
N GLY A 195 16.11 2.09 -8.45
CA GLY A 195 16.29 3.10 -7.39
C GLY A 195 15.03 3.91 -7.03
N LEU A 196 14.15 4.16 -7.99
CA LEU A 196 12.72 4.42 -7.89
C LEU A 196 11.96 3.18 -8.38
N SER A 197 10.81 2.87 -7.77
CA SER A 197 9.91 1.83 -8.29
C SER A 197 9.25 2.34 -9.57
N VAL A 198 9.76 1.90 -10.73
CA VAL A 198 9.29 2.28 -12.06
C VAL A 198 8.42 1.16 -12.59
N VAL A 199 7.16 1.43 -12.84
CA VAL A 199 6.22 0.43 -13.33
C VAL A 199 6.02 0.60 -14.83
N ILE A 200 6.30 -0.43 -15.62
CA ILE A 200 6.28 -0.40 -17.09
C ILE A 200 5.07 -1.23 -17.59
N PRO A 201 4.10 -0.61 -18.31
CA PRO A 201 3.00 -1.34 -18.92
C PRO A 201 3.49 -2.33 -19.97
N LEU A 202 2.93 -3.56 -19.97
CA LEU A 202 3.39 -4.66 -20.84
C LEU A 202 3.20 -4.43 -22.36
N ALA A 203 2.41 -3.43 -22.74
CA ALA A 203 2.10 -3.17 -24.15
C ALA A 203 3.19 -2.36 -24.90
N ILE A 204 4.14 -1.75 -24.18
CA ILE A 204 5.26 -1.02 -24.78
C ILE A 204 6.49 -1.94 -24.81
N SER A 205 7.29 -1.85 -25.88
CA SER A 205 8.61 -2.51 -25.88
C SER A 205 9.40 -2.00 -24.68
N PHE A 206 9.61 -2.89 -23.71
CA PHE A 206 10.32 -2.61 -22.45
C PHE A 206 11.61 -1.81 -22.65
N SER A 207 12.37 -2.11 -23.71
CA SER A 207 13.56 -1.38 -24.13
C SER A 207 13.29 0.11 -24.46
N THR A 208 12.21 0.43 -25.15
CA THR A 208 11.82 1.81 -25.47
C THR A 208 11.39 2.58 -24.22
N ALA A 209 10.63 1.93 -23.33
CA ALA A 209 10.21 2.55 -22.06
C ALA A 209 11.42 2.89 -21.17
N VAL A 210 12.38 1.97 -21.05
CA VAL A 210 13.61 2.18 -20.26
C VAL A 210 14.47 3.30 -20.86
N ILE A 211 14.66 3.34 -22.19
CA ILE A 211 15.42 4.40 -22.86
C ILE A 211 14.77 5.77 -22.67
N ASN A 212 13.44 5.88 -22.83
CA ASN A 212 12.73 7.14 -22.64
C ASN A 212 12.82 7.63 -21.19
N MET A 213 12.80 6.73 -20.22
CA MET A 213 12.95 7.07 -18.81
C MET A 213 14.31 7.70 -18.51
N PHE A 214 15.41 7.11 -18.97
CA PHE A 214 16.76 7.67 -18.77
C PHE A 214 16.99 8.99 -19.52
N ASN A 215 16.24 9.24 -20.59
CA ASN A 215 16.29 10.49 -21.33
C ASN A 215 15.38 11.59 -20.75
N SER A 216 14.46 11.24 -19.85
CA SER A 216 13.58 12.18 -19.17
C SER A 216 14.21 12.69 -17.87
N ASN A 217 14.15 14.00 -17.62
CA ASN A 217 14.63 14.65 -16.39
C ASN A 217 13.69 14.36 -15.20
N ILE A 218 13.53 13.09 -14.83
CA ILE A 218 12.73 12.69 -13.66
C ILE A 218 13.42 13.26 -12.42
N LYS A 219 12.80 14.25 -11.78
CA LYS A 219 13.26 14.78 -10.49
C LYS A 219 13.02 13.71 -9.44
N ALA A 220 14.10 13.21 -8.84
CA ALA A 220 14.03 12.41 -7.65
C ALA A 220 13.34 13.23 -6.55
N THR A 221 12.23 12.72 -6.02
CA THR A 221 11.69 13.17 -4.74
C THR A 221 12.69 12.80 -3.64
N ASP A 222 12.91 13.74 -2.74
CA ASP A 222 14.05 13.78 -1.82
C ASP A 222 14.23 12.47 -1.04
N HIS A 223 15.49 12.00 -1.00
CA HIS A 223 16.03 10.79 -0.36
C HIS A 223 16.39 9.61 -1.27
N ILE A 224 17.34 9.79 -2.20
CA ILE A 224 18.13 8.66 -2.68
C ILE A 224 19.61 9.06 -2.82
N GLN A 225 20.45 8.56 -1.91
CA GLN A 225 21.89 8.46 -2.15
C GLN A 225 22.12 7.28 -3.10
N LEU A 226 22.22 7.56 -4.40
CA LEU A 226 22.59 6.57 -5.40
C LEU A 226 24.12 6.35 -5.36
N LEU A 227 24.51 5.08 -5.21
CA LEU A 227 25.86 4.56 -5.30
C LEU A 227 26.64 5.17 -6.48
N ASN A 228 27.94 5.33 -6.26
CA ASN A 228 28.90 6.08 -7.07
C ASN A 228 28.70 6.04 -8.59
N ASN A 229 28.72 7.24 -9.15
CA ASN A 229 28.40 7.59 -10.52
C ASN A 229 29.53 7.20 -11.51
N THR A 230 29.69 5.91 -11.84
CA THR A 230 30.58 5.50 -12.94
C THR A 230 29.82 4.92 -14.13
N ILE A 231 30.30 5.22 -15.34
CA ILE A 231 29.74 4.74 -16.63
C ILE A 231 29.74 3.21 -16.68
N VAL A 232 30.67 2.57 -15.98
CA VAL A 232 30.79 1.11 -15.90
C VAL A 232 29.59 0.48 -15.21
N ASP A 233 29.08 1.11 -14.14
CA ASP A 233 27.90 0.61 -13.41
C ASP A 233 26.64 0.68 -14.28
N LYS A 234 26.51 1.72 -15.11
CA LYS A 234 25.41 1.85 -16.08
C LYS A 234 25.44 0.75 -17.16
N ILE A 235 26.62 0.39 -17.66
CA ILE A 235 26.79 -0.65 -18.69
C ILE A 235 26.49 -2.04 -18.12
N VAL A 236 27.01 -2.35 -16.93
CA VAL A 236 26.74 -3.61 -16.23
C VAL A 236 25.24 -3.75 -15.94
N TYR A 237 24.58 -2.65 -15.56
CA TYR A 237 23.15 -2.62 -15.30
C TYR A 237 22.29 -2.89 -16.54
N ILE A 238 22.61 -2.27 -17.68
CA ILE A 238 21.94 -2.53 -18.97
C ILE A 238 22.14 -3.99 -19.39
N LEU A 239 23.35 -4.54 -19.20
CA LEU A 239 23.64 -5.94 -19.51
C LEU A 239 22.82 -6.91 -18.66
N VAL A 240 22.71 -6.68 -17.35
CA VAL A 240 21.89 -7.52 -16.45
C VAL A 240 20.41 -7.47 -16.84
N ILE A 241 19.90 -6.29 -17.17
CA ILE A 241 18.50 -6.10 -17.60
C ILE A 241 18.20 -6.81 -18.93
N VAL A 242 19.10 -6.68 -19.92
CA VAL A 242 18.97 -7.37 -21.20
C VAL A 242 18.98 -8.88 -20.99
N LEU A 243 19.87 -9.39 -20.12
CA LEU A 243 19.97 -10.82 -19.83
C LEU A 243 18.73 -11.36 -19.11
N LEU A 244 18.12 -10.60 -18.20
CA LEU A 244 16.89 -10.99 -17.50
C LEU A 244 15.64 -10.93 -18.40
N ALA A 245 15.67 -10.13 -19.48
CA ALA A 245 14.57 -10.04 -20.44
C ALA A 245 14.58 -11.18 -21.50
N ILE A 246 15.68 -11.93 -21.65
CA ILE A 246 15.83 -13.01 -22.64
C ILE A 246 14.77 -14.12 -22.49
N PRO A 247 14.45 -14.64 -21.29
CA PRO A 247 13.44 -15.69 -21.12
C PRO A 247 12.04 -15.23 -21.54
N VAL A 248 11.70 -13.97 -21.24
CA VAL A 248 10.42 -13.36 -21.60
C VAL A 248 10.31 -13.19 -23.12
N TRP A 249 11.41 -12.80 -23.79
CA TRP A 249 11.46 -12.73 -25.25
C TRP A 249 11.31 -14.11 -25.91
N ASN A 250 11.98 -15.13 -25.37
CA ASN A 250 11.89 -16.49 -25.93
C ASN A 250 10.46 -17.04 -25.84
N SER A 251 9.76 -16.85 -24.72
CA SER A 251 8.35 -17.25 -24.57
C SER A 251 7.43 -16.51 -25.57
N LYS A 252 7.70 -15.23 -25.85
CA LYS A 252 6.94 -14.44 -26.81
C LYS A 252 7.19 -14.86 -28.26
N ILE A 253 8.43 -15.27 -28.60
CA ILE A 253 8.79 -15.80 -29.92
C ILE A 253 8.17 -17.19 -30.13
N GLU A 254 8.15 -18.05 -29.12
CA GLU A 254 7.49 -19.36 -29.21
C GLU A 254 5.99 -19.24 -29.47
N LYS A 255 5.30 -18.31 -28.78
CA LYS A 255 3.87 -18.02 -29.01
C LYS A 255 3.56 -17.36 -30.36
N LEU A 256 4.54 -16.71 -30.99
CA LEU A 256 4.39 -16.12 -32.33
C LEU A 256 4.66 -17.15 -33.45
N ASN A 257 5.33 -18.26 -33.13
CA ASN A 257 5.69 -19.33 -34.05
C ASN A 257 4.77 -20.58 -33.93
N SER A 258 3.78 -20.54 -33.04
CA SER A 258 2.71 -21.55 -32.87
C SER A 258 1.39 -21.05 -33.45
#